data_AF-A0A968R052-F1
#
_entry.id   AF-A0A968R052-F1
#
_cell.length_a   1.000
_cell.length_b   1.000
_cell.length_c   1.000
_cell.angle_alpha   90.00
_cell.angle_beta   90.00
_cell.angle_gamma   90.00
#
_symmetry.space_group_name_H-M   'P 1'
#
loop_
_entity.id
_entity.type
_entity.pdbx_description
1 polymer ?
#
loop_
_entity_poly.entity_id
_entity_poly.type
_entity_poly.pdbx_seq_one_letter_code
_entity_poly.pdbx_strand_id
1 'polypeptide(L)'
;EFRAEIKSCPQRSTKIATLRKRPADLLVQANCVIEAVRDALPQGQRLLIVVEDLDKLDLKQAREIYVNNVNLLTGIRTNILYTIPVFLFHSPEVNAFKHNFDDVIALPMIKVFEPPAFRTPGFDTVRQLILKRLDENLIEQAALDLLCEKTGGVLRHAFEAMHTTALMAGAKVPLQKIHVEYGLNRLRKDFWQQITLPYDQMPGGPKTADELYDRLADYGRKQQSGKKILPMSDAINQILLKSCALVEYNGDGWFGVHPLVMENLKALGRLS
;
A
#
# COMPACT_ATOMS: atom_id res chain seq x y z
N GLU A 1 -16.35 -10.26 17.40
CA GLU A 1 -15.54 -9.76 18.52
C GLU A 1 -14.08 -9.84 18.10
N PHE A 2 -13.38 -8.71 17.95
CA PHE A 2 -11.96 -8.71 17.60
C PHE A 2 -11.17 -8.39 18.88
N ARG A 3 -10.38 -9.36 19.35
CA ARG A 3 -9.38 -9.19 20.40
C ARG A 3 -8.01 -9.16 19.73
N ALA A 4 -7.25 -8.09 19.97
CA ALA A 4 -5.81 -8.06 19.72
C ALA A 4 -5.11 -7.83 21.08
N GLU A 5 -4.28 -8.79 21.48
CA GLU A 5 -3.40 -8.68 22.64
C GLU A 5 -2.02 -8.19 22.19
N ILE A 6 -1.48 -7.17 22.87
CA ILE A 6 -0.06 -6.80 22.80
C ILE A 6 0.57 -7.07 24.17
N LYS A 7 1.66 -7.85 24.16
CA LYS A 7 2.41 -8.33 25.32
C LYS A 7 3.13 -7.21 26.09
N SER A 8 2.95 -7.24 27.42
CA SER A 8 3.85 -6.88 28.53
C SER A 8 4.29 -5.41 28.75
N CYS A 9 3.59 -4.71 29.66
CA CYS A 9 4.14 -3.67 30.56
C CYS A 9 3.23 -3.59 31.83
N PRO A 10 3.74 -3.27 33.05
CA PRO A 10 3.13 -3.68 34.31
C PRO A 10 1.82 -2.92 34.65
N GLN A 11 0.86 -3.66 35.22
CA GLN A 11 -0.46 -3.25 35.73
C GLN A 11 -1.15 -2.08 34.99
N ARG A 12 -1.68 -2.35 33.79
CA ARG A 12 -2.74 -1.53 33.19
C ARG A 12 -4.07 -1.77 33.93
N SER A 13 -4.48 -0.83 34.77
CA SER A 13 -5.90 -0.77 35.15
C SER A 13 -6.70 -0.29 33.92
N THR A 14 -7.40 -1.21 33.27
CA THR A 14 -8.27 -0.86 32.13
C THR A 14 -9.66 -0.59 32.69
N LYS A 15 -10.05 0.68 32.76
CA LYS A 15 -11.43 1.07 33.05
C LYS A 15 -12.18 1.24 31.72
N ILE A 16 -13.13 0.36 31.44
CA ILE A 16 -14.00 0.45 30.27
C ILE A 16 -15.28 1.16 30.70
N ALA A 17 -15.41 2.44 30.36
CA ALA A 17 -16.69 3.15 30.45
C ALA A 17 -17.50 2.89 29.18
N THR A 18 -18.76 2.50 29.32
CA THR A 18 -19.68 2.33 28.18
C THR A 18 -20.04 3.71 27.63
N LEU A 19 -19.28 4.20 26.67
CA LEU A 19 -19.57 5.46 25.98
C LEU A 19 -20.84 5.30 25.16
N ARG A 20 -21.78 6.25 25.28
CA ARG A 20 -22.96 6.31 24.42
C ARG A 20 -22.50 6.32 22.95
N LYS A 21 -23.23 5.58 22.11
CA LYS A 21 -22.93 5.30 20.69
C LYS A 21 -23.10 6.52 19.78
N ARG A 22 -22.58 7.69 20.15
CA ARG A 22 -22.59 8.90 19.31
C ARG A 22 -21.14 9.28 18.99
N PRO A 23 -20.74 9.28 17.70
CA PRO A 23 -19.40 9.66 17.30
C PRO A 23 -18.94 11.03 17.85
N ALA A 24 -19.86 11.99 17.96
CA ALA A 24 -19.58 13.29 18.57
C ALA A 24 -19.19 13.19 20.06
N ASP A 25 -19.86 12.33 20.84
CA ASP A 25 -19.53 12.14 22.26
C ASP A 25 -18.13 11.51 22.39
N LEU A 26 -17.78 10.57 21.50
CA LEU A 26 -16.43 9.97 21.47
C LEU A 26 -15.35 11.03 21.20
N LEU A 27 -15.58 11.93 20.25
CA LEU A 27 -14.65 13.00 19.92
C LEU A 27 -14.42 13.95 21.11
N VAL A 28 -15.49 14.33 21.81
CA VAL A 28 -15.39 15.15 23.03
C VAL A 28 -14.56 14.45 24.09
N GLN A 29 -14.86 13.18 24.36
CA GLN A 29 -14.15 12.42 25.40
C GLN A 29 -12.69 12.17 25.05
N ALA A 30 -12.39 11.87 23.78
CA ALA A 30 -11.01 11.74 23.30
C ALA A 30 -10.22 13.04 23.52
N ASN A 31 -10.82 14.19 23.18
CA ASN A 31 -10.19 15.49 23.42
C ASN A 31 -10.01 15.79 24.91
N CYS A 32 -10.96 15.45 25.77
CA CYS A 32 -10.77 15.59 27.22
C CYS A 32 -9.57 14.79 27.75
N VAL A 33 -9.38 13.57 27.27
CA VAL A 33 -8.21 12.74 27.64
C VAL A 33 -6.92 13.35 27.10
N ILE A 34 -6.93 13.85 25.86
CA ILE A 34 -5.77 14.49 25.24
C ILE A 34 -5.35 15.75 26.00
N GLU A 35 -6.29 16.59 26.41
CA GLU A 35 -5.97 17.78 27.22
C GLU A 35 -5.39 17.39 28.57
N ALA A 36 -5.95 16.40 29.26
CA ALA A 36 -5.40 15.91 30.52
C ALA A 36 -3.97 15.35 30.37
N VAL A 37 -3.68 14.67 29.26
CA VAL A 37 -2.32 14.22 28.94
C VAL A 37 -1.41 15.41 28.67
N ARG A 38 -1.86 16.41 27.90
CA ARG A 38 -1.09 17.61 27.57
C ARG A 38 -0.70 18.39 28.84
N ASP A 39 -1.63 18.55 29.78
CA ASP A 39 -1.38 19.24 31.05
C ASP A 39 -0.37 18.50 31.94
N ALA A 40 -0.29 17.17 31.81
CA ALA A 40 0.66 16.33 32.54
C ALA A 40 2.04 16.23 31.86
N LEU A 41 2.20 16.70 30.61
CA LEU A 41 3.48 16.62 29.90
C LEU A 41 4.48 17.66 30.43
N PRO A 42 5.78 17.31 30.48
CA PRO A 42 6.84 18.28 30.78
C PRO A 42 6.85 19.45 29.78
N GLN A 43 7.27 20.62 30.25
CA GLN A 43 7.39 21.81 29.41
C GLN A 43 8.24 21.52 28.16
N GLY A 44 7.73 21.93 26.99
CA GLY A 44 8.40 21.74 25.69
C GLY A 44 8.12 20.39 25.02
N GLN A 45 7.50 19.43 25.70
CA GLN A 45 7.05 18.19 25.07
C GLN A 45 5.66 18.36 24.46
N ARG A 46 5.41 17.63 23.36
CA ARG A 46 4.13 17.60 22.66
C ARG A 46 3.72 16.16 22.40
N LEU A 47 2.43 15.89 22.52
CA LEU A 47 1.86 14.59 22.17
C LEU A 47 1.84 14.43 20.63
N LEU A 48 2.35 13.29 20.16
CA LEU A 48 2.20 12.81 18.79
C LEU A 48 1.49 11.45 18.84
N ILE A 49 0.42 11.32 18.06
CA ILE A 49 -0.27 10.04 17.86
C ILE A 49 0.04 9.54 16.45
N VAL A 50 0.39 8.27 16.31
CA VAL A 50 0.54 7.62 15.01
C VAL A 50 -0.53 6.56 14.90
N VAL A 51 -1.42 6.73 13.92
CA VAL A 51 -2.51 5.80 13.62
C VAL A 51 -2.16 5.08 12.33
N GLU A 52 -1.67 3.85 12.47
CA GLU A 52 -1.31 2.99 11.36
C GLU A 52 -2.49 2.15 10.86
N ASP A 53 -2.31 1.52 9.69
CA ASP A 53 -3.20 0.53 9.09
C ASP A 53 -4.58 1.03 8.61
N LEU A 54 -4.86 2.33 8.65
CA LEU A 54 -6.06 2.88 8.00
C LEU A 54 -5.98 2.81 6.47
N ASP A 55 -4.79 2.66 5.89
CA ASP A 55 -4.57 2.37 4.48
C ASP A 55 -5.03 0.98 4.04
N LYS A 56 -5.29 0.06 4.98
CA LYS A 56 -5.76 -1.31 4.71
C LYS A 56 -7.28 -1.43 4.58
N LEU A 57 -8.01 -0.33 4.78
CA LEU A 57 -9.47 -0.29 4.68
C LEU A 57 -9.96 -0.66 3.27
N ASP A 58 -11.15 -1.26 3.20
CA ASP A 58 -11.83 -1.43 1.93
C ASP A 58 -12.39 -0.09 1.39
N LEU A 59 -12.86 -0.09 0.14
CA LEU A 59 -13.35 1.13 -0.52
C LEU A 59 -14.52 1.79 0.24
N LYS A 60 -15.41 1.00 0.81
CA LYS A 60 -16.61 1.48 1.51
C LYS A 60 -16.26 2.05 2.87
N GLN A 61 -15.45 1.33 3.65
CA GLN A 61 -14.95 1.77 4.95
C GLN A 61 -14.10 3.03 4.82
N ALA A 62 -13.22 3.06 3.82
CA ALA A 62 -12.40 4.23 3.54
C ALA A 62 -13.26 5.44 3.18
N ARG A 63 -14.28 5.28 2.33
CA ARG A 63 -15.22 6.37 2.02
C ARG A 63 -16.00 6.80 3.25
N GLU A 64 -16.47 5.87 4.08
CA GLU A 64 -17.20 6.20 5.30
C GLU A 64 -16.34 7.02 6.27
N ILE A 65 -15.09 6.64 6.48
CA ILE A 65 -14.20 7.32 7.42
C ILE A 65 -13.69 8.64 6.85
N TYR A 66 -13.12 8.62 5.64
CA TYR A 66 -12.45 9.79 5.09
C TYR A 66 -13.36 10.75 4.37
N VAL A 67 -14.46 10.31 3.74
CA VAL A 67 -15.36 11.22 3.02
C VAL A 67 -16.52 11.63 3.90
N ASN A 68 -17.24 10.66 4.47
CA ASN A 68 -18.48 10.95 5.20
C ASN A 68 -18.22 11.47 6.63
N ASN A 69 -17.14 11.01 7.27
CA ASN A 69 -16.87 11.26 8.69
C ASN A 69 -15.47 11.83 8.96
N VAL A 70 -14.88 12.56 8.01
CA VAL A 70 -13.51 13.12 8.13
C VAL A 70 -13.29 13.90 9.43
N ASN A 71 -14.32 14.60 9.89
CA ASN A 71 -14.31 15.40 11.12
C ASN A 71 -14.05 14.56 12.39
N LEU A 72 -14.30 13.25 12.36
CA LEU A 72 -13.95 12.36 13.46
C LEU A 72 -12.44 12.16 13.59
N LEU A 73 -11.70 12.27 12.48
CA LEU A 73 -10.24 12.21 12.45
C LEU A 73 -9.62 13.58 12.74
N THR A 74 -10.14 14.61 12.08
CA THR A 74 -9.54 15.96 12.10
C THR A 74 -10.03 16.80 13.28
N GLY A 75 -11.12 16.41 13.93
CA GLY A 75 -11.60 17.05 15.16
C GLY A 75 -10.80 16.68 16.42
N ILE A 76 -9.86 15.74 16.33
CA ILE A 76 -8.99 15.37 17.46
C ILE A 76 -7.89 16.41 17.59
N ARG A 77 -7.87 17.11 18.72
CA ARG A 77 -7.05 18.31 18.95
C ARG A 77 -5.63 17.96 19.41
N THR A 78 -4.84 17.30 18.57
CA THR A 78 -3.41 17.01 18.83
C THR A 78 -2.66 16.75 17.52
N ASN A 79 -1.34 16.60 17.57
CA ASN A 79 -0.55 16.19 16.40
C ASN A 79 -0.81 14.70 16.13
N ILE A 80 -1.27 14.37 14.92
CA ILE A 80 -1.57 13.00 14.51
C ILE A 80 -1.01 12.73 13.12
N LEU A 81 -0.40 11.56 12.95
CA LEU A 81 -0.09 10.98 11.65
C LEU A 81 -1.08 9.86 11.36
N TYR A 82 -1.79 9.97 10.23
CA TYR A 82 -2.68 8.94 9.72
C TYR A 82 -2.06 8.30 8.48
N THR A 83 -2.11 6.98 8.36
CA THR A 83 -2.00 6.36 7.03
C THR A 83 -3.30 6.58 6.27
N ILE A 84 -3.24 6.82 4.96
CA ILE A 84 -4.44 7.03 4.12
C ILE A 84 -4.35 6.08 2.93
N PRO A 85 -5.42 5.33 2.59
CA PRO A 85 -5.39 4.47 1.41
C PRO A 85 -5.13 5.28 0.14
N VAL A 86 -4.07 4.93 -0.60
CA VAL A 86 -3.63 5.66 -1.81
C VAL A 86 -4.76 5.80 -2.85
N PHE A 87 -5.64 4.80 -2.94
CA PHE A 87 -6.76 4.83 -3.88
C PHE A 87 -7.72 6.00 -3.63
N LEU A 88 -7.84 6.53 -2.40
CA LEU A 88 -8.74 7.65 -2.12
C LEU A 88 -8.34 8.92 -2.86
N PHE A 89 -7.05 9.11 -3.15
CA PHE A 89 -6.58 10.24 -3.97
C PHE A 89 -6.98 10.14 -5.44
N HIS A 90 -7.49 8.97 -5.86
CA HIS A 90 -8.05 8.71 -7.18
C HIS A 90 -9.58 8.56 -7.15
N SER A 91 -10.21 8.99 -6.06
CA SER A 91 -11.66 9.13 -5.98
C SER A 91 -12.09 10.47 -6.59
N PRO A 92 -13.24 10.52 -7.30
CA PRO A 92 -13.90 11.78 -7.65
C PRO A 92 -14.20 12.66 -6.43
N GLU A 93 -14.28 12.08 -5.24
CA GLU A 93 -14.56 12.75 -3.96
C GLU A 93 -13.29 13.21 -3.23
N VAL A 94 -12.10 13.16 -3.86
CA VAL A 94 -10.82 13.53 -3.21
C VAL A 94 -10.86 14.90 -2.54
N ASN A 95 -11.51 15.88 -3.18
CA ASN A 95 -11.61 17.25 -2.66
C ASN A 95 -12.47 17.35 -1.40
N ALA A 96 -13.39 16.39 -1.17
CA ALA A 96 -14.25 16.37 0.00
C ALA A 96 -13.48 16.08 1.30
N PHE A 97 -12.37 15.34 1.22
CA PHE A 97 -11.59 14.99 2.41
C PHE A 97 -10.22 15.65 2.48
N LYS A 98 -9.52 15.80 1.36
CA LYS A 98 -8.10 16.23 1.34
C LYS A 98 -7.87 17.55 2.07
N HIS A 99 -8.77 18.51 1.92
CA HIS A 99 -8.66 19.85 2.52
C HIS A 99 -8.87 19.88 4.05
N ASN A 100 -9.28 18.76 4.66
CA ASN A 100 -9.47 18.69 6.12
C ASN A 100 -8.17 18.32 6.85
N PHE A 101 -7.12 17.90 6.14
CA PHE A 101 -5.82 17.56 6.70
C PHE A 101 -4.83 18.71 6.47
N ASP A 102 -4.00 18.99 7.46
CA ASP A 102 -3.00 20.08 7.38
C ASP A 102 -1.94 19.84 6.30
N ASP A 103 -1.50 18.58 6.19
CA ASP A 103 -0.52 18.16 5.18
C ASP A 103 -0.80 16.73 4.72
N VAL A 104 -0.43 16.42 3.48
CA VAL A 104 -0.57 15.11 2.85
C VAL A 104 0.73 14.79 2.13
N ILE A 105 1.45 13.81 2.67
CA ILE A 105 2.73 13.35 2.12
C ILE A 105 2.50 12.03 1.36
N ALA A 106 2.74 12.04 0.06
CA ALA A 106 2.72 10.83 -0.75
C ALA A 106 4.03 10.05 -0.59
N LEU A 107 3.91 8.73 -0.42
CA LEU A 107 5.04 7.80 -0.36
C LEU A 107 4.98 6.86 -1.59
N PRO A 108 5.48 7.31 -2.76
CA PRO A 108 5.46 6.53 -3.99
C PRO A 108 6.46 5.37 -3.93
N MET A 109 6.27 4.38 -4.80
CA MET A 109 7.22 3.28 -4.95
C MET A 109 8.49 3.75 -5.67
N ILE A 110 9.57 3.01 -5.47
CA ILE A 110 10.87 3.32 -6.08
C ILE A 110 10.85 2.80 -7.51
N LYS A 111 10.94 3.68 -8.49
CA LYS A 111 11.03 3.24 -9.90
C LYS A 111 12.37 2.57 -10.12
N VAL A 112 12.36 1.34 -10.60
CA VAL A 112 13.57 0.52 -10.83
C VAL A 112 13.95 0.39 -12.31
N PHE A 113 13.01 0.64 -13.22
CA PHE A 113 13.23 0.59 -14.66
C PHE A 113 12.54 1.74 -15.40
N GLU A 114 13.19 2.22 -16.44
CA GLU A 114 12.60 3.02 -17.51
C GLU A 114 12.40 2.16 -18.76
N PRO A 115 11.32 2.37 -19.52
CA PRO A 115 11.16 1.74 -20.83
C PRO A 115 12.32 2.10 -21.78
N PRO A 116 12.75 1.18 -22.67
CA PRO A 116 12.25 -0.17 -22.85
C PRO A 116 12.74 -1.20 -21.81
N ALA A 117 13.83 -0.93 -21.05
CA ALA A 117 14.28 -1.74 -19.90
C ALA A 117 15.55 -1.15 -19.21
N PHE A 118 15.73 0.16 -19.20
CA PHE A 118 16.91 0.78 -18.58
C PHE A 118 16.79 0.78 -17.07
N ARG A 119 17.77 0.22 -16.35
CA ARG A 119 17.83 0.32 -14.88
C ARG A 119 17.95 1.79 -14.47
N THR A 120 17.13 2.21 -13.53
CA THR A 120 17.26 3.51 -12.87
C THR A 120 18.18 3.40 -11.65
N PRO A 121 18.64 4.52 -11.07
CA PRO A 121 19.30 4.50 -9.75
C PRO A 121 18.43 3.88 -8.63
N GLY A 122 17.12 3.85 -8.82
CA GLY A 122 16.19 3.20 -7.90
C GLY A 122 16.38 1.68 -7.83
N PHE A 123 16.89 1.05 -8.89
CA PHE A 123 17.25 -0.38 -8.87
C PHE A 123 18.27 -0.70 -7.78
N ASP A 124 19.37 0.06 -7.75
CA ASP A 124 20.44 -0.13 -6.76
C ASP A 124 19.97 0.25 -5.35
N THR A 125 19.07 1.24 -5.24
CA THR A 125 18.46 1.63 -3.96
C THR A 125 17.62 0.48 -3.39
N VAL A 126 16.76 -0.14 -4.19
CA VAL A 126 15.96 -1.32 -3.77
C VAL A 126 16.87 -2.48 -3.40
N ARG A 127 17.92 -2.74 -4.19
CA ARG A 127 18.92 -3.77 -3.90
C ARG A 127 19.59 -3.54 -2.54
N GLN A 128 20.03 -2.32 -2.26
CA GLN A 128 20.62 -1.96 -0.97
C GLN A 128 19.64 -2.12 0.18
N LEU A 129 18.38 -1.71 0.02
CA LEU A 129 17.34 -1.87 1.04
C LEU A 129 17.09 -3.34 1.39
N ILE A 130 17.11 -4.24 0.40
CA ILE A 130 17.01 -5.68 0.63
C ILE A 130 18.24 -6.19 1.39
N LEU A 131 19.44 -5.78 0.99
CA LEU A 131 20.71 -6.18 1.65
C LEU A 131 20.88 -5.62 3.06
N LYS A 132 20.12 -4.58 3.45
CA LYS A 132 20.04 -4.16 4.86
C LYS A 132 19.31 -5.17 5.74
N ARG A 133 18.59 -6.13 5.16
CA ARG A 133 17.83 -7.17 5.88
C ARG A 133 18.28 -8.60 5.56
N LEU A 134 19.20 -8.77 4.62
CA LEU A 134 19.70 -10.07 4.15
C LEU A 134 21.20 -9.96 3.91
N ASP A 135 21.99 -10.88 4.48
CA ASP A 135 23.42 -10.98 4.19
C ASP A 135 23.62 -11.30 2.70
N GLU A 136 24.53 -10.57 2.06
CA GLU A 136 24.77 -10.69 0.62
C GLU A 136 25.26 -12.08 0.19
N ASN A 137 25.86 -12.85 1.10
CA ASN A 137 26.32 -14.21 0.83
C ASN A 137 25.17 -15.24 0.84
N LEU A 138 23.97 -14.85 1.25
CA LEU A 138 22.79 -15.73 1.30
C LEU A 138 22.02 -15.74 -0.03
N ILE A 139 22.37 -14.89 -0.99
CA ILE A 139 21.69 -14.79 -2.28
C ILE A 139 22.67 -14.50 -3.41
N GLU A 140 22.51 -15.16 -4.55
CA GLU A 140 23.30 -14.83 -5.73
C GLU A 140 22.88 -13.49 -6.31
N GLN A 141 23.83 -12.71 -6.83
CA GLN A 141 23.56 -11.37 -7.37
C GLN A 141 22.51 -11.40 -8.49
N ALA A 142 22.53 -12.43 -9.33
CA ALA A 142 21.56 -12.58 -10.40
C ALA A 142 20.14 -12.93 -9.90
N ALA A 143 20.02 -13.55 -8.72
CA ALA A 143 18.75 -13.84 -8.07
C ALA A 143 18.18 -12.59 -7.36
N LEU A 144 19.06 -11.79 -6.74
CA LEU A 144 18.69 -10.49 -6.17
C LEU A 144 18.22 -9.51 -7.24
N ASP A 145 18.94 -9.45 -8.37
CA ASP A 145 18.55 -8.62 -9.50
C ASP A 145 17.18 -9.03 -10.07
N LEU A 146 16.92 -10.34 -10.17
CA LEU A 146 15.62 -10.87 -10.59
C LEU A 146 14.50 -10.45 -9.63
N LEU A 147 14.74 -10.51 -8.32
CA LEU A 147 13.76 -10.08 -7.32
C LEU A 147 13.40 -8.60 -7.49
N CYS A 148 14.40 -7.74 -7.67
CA CYS A 148 14.18 -6.31 -7.93
C CYS A 148 13.39 -6.07 -9.21
N GLU A 149 13.72 -6.79 -10.29
CA GLU A 149 13.04 -6.70 -11.58
C GLU A 149 11.57 -7.07 -11.48
N LYS A 150 11.27 -8.22 -10.89
CA LYS A 150 9.92 -8.77 -10.89
C LYS A 150 9.00 -8.10 -9.88
N THR A 151 9.54 -7.48 -8.83
CA THR A 151 8.75 -6.72 -7.83
C THR A 151 8.59 -5.26 -8.20
N GLY A 152 9.33 -4.77 -9.20
CA GLY A 152 9.15 -3.43 -9.73
C GLY A 152 9.35 -2.33 -8.68
N GLY A 153 10.17 -2.55 -7.66
CA GLY A 153 10.42 -1.60 -6.58
C GLY A 153 9.32 -1.51 -5.51
N VAL A 154 8.33 -2.40 -5.55
CA VAL A 154 7.37 -2.58 -4.45
C VAL A 154 8.05 -3.41 -3.35
N LEU A 155 8.61 -2.73 -2.34
CA LEU A 155 9.42 -3.36 -1.29
C LEU A 155 8.67 -4.47 -0.54
N ARG A 156 7.38 -4.27 -0.27
CA ARG A 156 6.52 -5.27 0.39
C ARG A 156 6.55 -6.60 -0.37
N HIS A 157 6.29 -6.54 -1.68
CA HIS A 157 6.30 -7.69 -2.57
C HIS A 157 7.69 -8.34 -2.66
N ALA A 158 8.77 -7.56 -2.65
CA ALA A 158 10.13 -8.10 -2.60
C ALA A 158 10.38 -8.91 -1.33
N PHE A 159 9.98 -8.39 -0.17
CA PHE A 159 10.15 -9.12 1.09
C PHE A 159 9.19 -10.32 1.22
N GLU A 160 7.97 -10.24 0.69
CA GLU A 160 7.02 -11.37 0.66
C GLU A 160 7.52 -12.53 -0.22
N ALA A 161 8.00 -12.21 -1.43
CA ALA A 161 8.60 -13.20 -2.32
C ALA A 161 9.88 -13.81 -1.72
N MET A 162 10.73 -12.98 -1.07
CA MET A 162 11.92 -13.46 -0.38
C MET A 162 11.57 -14.35 0.82
N HIS A 163 10.58 -13.96 1.63
CA HIS A 163 10.13 -14.76 2.76
C HIS A 163 9.60 -16.13 2.30
N THR A 164 8.79 -16.14 1.23
CA THR A 164 8.32 -17.38 0.60
C THR A 164 9.46 -18.24 0.08
N THR A 165 10.46 -17.61 -0.54
CA THR A 165 11.66 -18.28 -1.07
C THR A 165 12.46 -18.93 0.05
N ALA A 166 12.67 -18.22 1.17
CA ALA A 166 13.41 -18.73 2.32
C ALA A 166 12.73 -19.92 3.01
N LEU A 167 11.41 -20.05 2.88
CA LEU A 167 10.63 -21.18 3.41
C LEU A 167 10.52 -22.36 2.43
N MET A 168 11.11 -22.26 1.23
CA MET A 168 11.10 -23.35 0.26
C MET A 168 11.87 -24.56 0.78
N ALA A 169 11.21 -25.71 0.87
CA ALA A 169 11.81 -26.95 1.31
C ALA A 169 13.00 -27.34 0.41
N GLY A 170 14.15 -27.61 1.02
CA GLY A 170 15.37 -27.99 0.30
C GLY A 170 16.11 -26.83 -0.37
N ALA A 171 15.70 -25.57 -0.16
CA ALA A 171 16.48 -24.42 -0.59
C ALA A 171 17.86 -24.43 0.08
N LYS A 172 18.89 -24.17 -0.72
CA LYS A 172 20.27 -24.02 -0.24
C LYS A 172 20.71 -22.59 -0.44
N VAL A 173 21.55 -22.13 0.48
CA VAL A 173 22.24 -20.85 0.35
C VAL A 173 23.58 -21.06 -0.37
N PRO A 174 24.00 -20.12 -1.24
CA PRO A 174 23.29 -18.91 -1.63
C PRO A 174 22.02 -19.21 -2.46
N LEU A 175 20.96 -18.44 -2.21
CA LEU A 175 19.70 -18.55 -2.96
C LEU A 175 19.94 -18.15 -4.42
N GLN A 176 19.70 -19.11 -5.30
CA GLN A 176 19.78 -18.96 -6.75
C GLN A 176 18.46 -18.48 -7.37
N LYS A 177 18.49 -18.11 -8.65
CA LYS A 177 17.30 -17.65 -9.40
C LYS A 177 16.10 -18.58 -9.25
N ILE A 178 16.30 -19.89 -9.36
CA ILE A 178 15.20 -20.88 -9.28
C ILE A 178 14.43 -20.80 -7.96
N HIS A 179 15.11 -20.51 -6.85
CA HIS A 179 14.46 -20.34 -5.55
C HIS A 179 13.64 -19.04 -5.52
N VAL A 180 14.20 -17.93 -6.02
CA VAL A 180 13.51 -16.64 -6.09
C VAL A 180 12.32 -16.70 -7.05
N GLU A 181 12.45 -17.39 -8.18
CA GLU A 181 11.36 -17.65 -9.12
C GLU A 181 10.21 -18.40 -8.46
N TYR A 182 10.49 -19.36 -7.57
CA TYR A 182 9.44 -20.03 -6.79
C TYR A 182 8.64 -19.04 -5.94
N GLY A 183 9.33 -18.17 -5.17
CA GLY A 183 8.67 -17.15 -4.35
C GLY A 183 7.88 -16.13 -5.17
N LEU A 184 8.47 -15.64 -6.26
CA LEU A 184 7.83 -14.72 -7.20
C LEU A 184 6.60 -15.33 -7.88
N ASN A 185 6.67 -16.60 -8.28
CA ASN A 185 5.53 -17.29 -8.91
C ASN A 185 4.37 -17.50 -7.93
N ARG A 186 4.66 -17.74 -6.64
CA ARG A 186 3.62 -17.82 -5.62
C ARG A 186 2.95 -16.46 -5.41
N LEU A 187 3.76 -15.41 -5.22
CA LEU A 187 3.27 -14.04 -5.14
C LEU A 187 2.44 -13.66 -6.37
N ARG A 188 2.92 -13.96 -7.58
CA ARG A 188 2.20 -13.67 -8.83
C ARG A 188 0.80 -14.27 -8.87
N LYS A 189 0.64 -15.50 -8.38
CA LYS A 189 -0.66 -16.19 -8.32
C LYS A 189 -1.59 -15.56 -7.29
N ASP A 190 -1.10 -15.36 -6.07
CA ASP A 190 -1.87 -14.79 -4.97
C ASP A 190 -2.30 -13.36 -5.31
N PHE A 191 -1.38 -12.58 -5.87
CA PHE A 191 -1.60 -11.22 -6.31
C PHE A 191 -2.66 -11.11 -7.42
N TRP A 192 -2.61 -12.00 -8.41
CA TRP A 192 -3.60 -12.01 -9.49
C TRP A 192 -5.02 -12.26 -8.98
N GLN A 193 -5.18 -13.14 -7.99
CA GLN A 193 -6.48 -13.44 -7.37
C GLN A 193 -7.07 -12.25 -6.61
N GLN A 194 -6.22 -11.29 -6.20
CA GLN A 194 -6.66 -10.07 -5.50
C GLN A 194 -7.16 -8.99 -6.46
N ILE A 195 -6.91 -9.12 -7.77
CA ILE A 195 -7.45 -8.23 -8.79
C ILE A 195 -8.89 -8.67 -9.11
N THR A 196 -9.80 -8.28 -8.22
CA THR A 196 -11.21 -8.64 -8.25
C THR A 196 -12.11 -7.41 -8.16
N LEU A 197 -13.37 -7.57 -8.55
CA LEU A 197 -14.39 -6.56 -8.35
C LEU A 197 -14.71 -6.43 -6.85
N PRO A 198 -14.97 -5.21 -6.36
CA PRO A 198 -15.47 -5.03 -5.01
C PRO A 198 -16.83 -5.70 -4.85
N TYR A 199 -17.11 -6.19 -3.64
CA TYR A 199 -18.41 -6.78 -3.32
C TYR A 199 -19.55 -5.75 -3.43
N ASP A 200 -19.31 -4.55 -2.89
CA ASP A 200 -20.22 -3.42 -3.02
C ASP A 200 -20.01 -2.71 -4.36
N GLN A 201 -21.09 -2.52 -5.12
CA GLN A 201 -21.03 -1.79 -6.39
C GLN A 201 -20.67 -0.32 -6.16
N MET A 202 -19.68 0.17 -6.91
CA MET A 202 -19.35 1.59 -6.94
C MET A 202 -20.17 2.28 -8.03
N PRO A 203 -20.69 3.50 -7.79
CA PRO A 203 -21.26 4.33 -8.84
C PRO A 203 -20.24 4.55 -9.96
N GLY A 204 -20.60 4.19 -11.20
CA GLY A 204 -19.67 4.26 -12.34
C GLY A 204 -18.52 3.25 -12.28
N GLY A 205 -18.63 2.22 -11.43
CA GLY A 205 -17.66 1.15 -11.30
C GLY A 205 -17.65 0.17 -12.47
N PRO A 206 -16.56 -0.61 -12.63
CA PRO A 206 -16.51 -1.68 -13.62
C PRO A 206 -17.58 -2.73 -13.34
N LYS A 207 -18.17 -3.28 -14.40
CA LYS A 207 -19.19 -4.34 -14.32
C LYS A 207 -18.56 -5.73 -14.36
N THR A 208 -17.37 -5.83 -14.96
CA THR A 208 -16.66 -7.08 -15.20
C THR A 208 -15.18 -6.94 -14.82
N ALA A 209 -14.55 -8.05 -14.45
CA ALA A 209 -13.11 -8.08 -14.21
C ALA A 209 -12.30 -7.78 -15.49
N ASP A 210 -12.85 -8.07 -16.68
CA ASP A 210 -12.20 -7.78 -17.96
C ASP A 210 -11.95 -6.29 -18.16
N GLU A 211 -12.82 -5.40 -17.67
CA GLU A 211 -12.59 -3.95 -17.72
C GLU A 211 -11.33 -3.53 -16.92
N LEU A 212 -11.03 -4.24 -15.82
CA LEU A 212 -9.79 -4.04 -15.06
C LEU A 212 -8.59 -4.51 -15.88
N TYR A 213 -8.69 -5.68 -16.51
CA TYR A 213 -7.61 -6.26 -17.33
C TYR A 213 -7.35 -5.43 -18.59
N ASP A 214 -8.38 -4.89 -19.22
CA ASP A 214 -8.28 -4.00 -20.38
C ASP A 214 -7.54 -2.71 -20.02
N ARG A 215 -7.87 -2.12 -18.86
CA ARG A 215 -7.15 -0.95 -18.33
C ARG A 215 -5.68 -1.26 -18.10
N LEU A 216 -5.38 -2.38 -17.43
CA LEU A 216 -4.01 -2.80 -17.18
C LEU A 216 -3.26 -3.11 -18.48
N ALA A 217 -3.91 -3.71 -19.48
CA ALA A 217 -3.29 -3.98 -20.78
C ALA A 217 -2.97 -2.69 -21.55
N ASP A 218 -3.88 -1.71 -21.54
CA ASP A 218 -3.65 -0.38 -22.12
C ASP A 218 -2.47 0.33 -21.45
N TYR A 219 -2.46 0.36 -20.12
CA TYR A 219 -1.35 0.94 -19.36
C TYR A 219 -0.04 0.17 -19.60
N GLY A 220 -0.07 -1.15 -19.63
CA GLY A 220 1.10 -1.98 -19.94
C GLY A 220 1.72 -1.64 -21.29
N ARG A 221 0.90 -1.48 -22.34
CA ARG A 221 1.37 -1.05 -23.68
C ARG A 221 1.97 0.35 -23.66
N LYS A 222 1.31 1.30 -22.99
CA LYS A 222 1.81 2.68 -22.85
C LYS A 222 3.16 2.70 -22.13
N GLN A 223 3.25 1.99 -21.01
CA GLN A 223 4.48 1.83 -20.25
C GLN A 223 5.58 1.21 -21.10
N GLN A 224 5.35 0.09 -21.81
CA GLN A 224 6.38 -0.51 -22.69
C GLN A 224 6.88 0.45 -23.77
N SER A 225 6.00 1.34 -24.27
CA SER A 225 6.35 2.36 -25.28
C SER A 225 7.01 3.63 -24.71
N GLY A 226 7.31 3.71 -23.41
CA GLY A 226 7.88 4.91 -22.79
C GLY A 226 6.87 6.03 -22.56
N LYS A 227 5.58 5.80 -22.79
CA LYS A 227 4.54 6.82 -22.59
C LYS A 227 4.17 6.92 -21.12
N LYS A 228 4.26 8.13 -20.59
CA LYS A 228 3.77 8.45 -19.24
C LYS A 228 2.27 8.19 -19.16
N ILE A 229 1.87 7.39 -18.19
CA ILE A 229 0.46 7.17 -17.85
C ILE A 229 0.04 8.29 -16.89
N LEU A 230 -0.95 9.08 -17.29
CA LEU A 230 -1.51 10.12 -16.43
C LEU A 230 -2.53 9.53 -15.44
N PRO A 231 -2.59 10.05 -14.21
CA PRO A 231 -3.59 9.63 -13.24
C PRO A 231 -5.00 9.94 -13.75
N MET A 232 -5.86 8.92 -13.76
CA MET A 232 -7.29 9.11 -13.95
C MET A 232 -7.99 8.87 -12.61
N SER A 233 -8.88 9.79 -12.24
CA SER A 233 -9.73 9.66 -11.06
C SER A 233 -11.01 8.94 -11.46
N ASP A 234 -11.00 7.62 -11.32
CA ASP A 234 -12.13 6.75 -11.63
C ASP A 234 -12.15 5.49 -10.74
N ALA A 235 -13.27 4.77 -10.75
CA ALA A 235 -13.44 3.57 -9.93
C ALA A 235 -12.48 2.44 -10.31
N ILE A 236 -12.12 2.31 -11.59
CA ILE A 236 -11.19 1.27 -12.06
C ILE A 236 -9.80 1.50 -11.45
N ASN A 237 -9.25 2.71 -11.53
CA ASN A 237 -7.95 3.04 -10.96
C ASN A 237 -7.96 2.92 -9.44
N GLN A 238 -9.06 3.26 -8.76
CA GLN A 238 -9.19 3.03 -7.32
C GLN A 238 -9.03 1.53 -6.97
N ILE A 239 -9.69 0.64 -7.72
CA ILE A 239 -9.58 -0.81 -7.53
C ILE A 239 -8.16 -1.31 -7.85
N LEU A 240 -7.57 -0.85 -8.95
CA LEU A 240 -6.24 -1.27 -9.37
C LEU A 240 -5.12 -0.77 -8.44
N LEU A 241 -5.26 0.42 -7.87
CA LEU A 241 -4.33 0.95 -6.86
C LEU A 241 -4.50 0.25 -5.52
N LYS A 242 -5.75 0.00 -5.10
CA LYS A 242 -6.04 -0.79 -3.88
C LYS A 242 -5.42 -2.18 -3.93
N SER A 243 -5.51 -2.83 -5.09
CA SER A 243 -4.90 -4.13 -5.32
C SER A 243 -3.41 -4.05 -5.65
N CYS A 244 -2.79 -2.87 -5.70
CA CYS A 244 -1.40 -2.64 -6.11
C CYS A 244 -1.04 -3.13 -7.54
N ALA A 245 -2.02 -3.54 -8.34
CA ALA A 245 -1.81 -3.92 -9.75
C ALA A 245 -1.37 -2.72 -10.59
N LEU A 246 -1.84 -1.53 -10.22
CA LEU A 246 -1.35 -0.23 -10.65
C LEU A 246 -0.50 0.38 -9.51
N VAL A 247 0.64 0.95 -9.86
CA VAL A 247 1.62 1.48 -8.91
C VAL A 247 2.02 2.90 -9.30
N GLU A 248 2.10 3.79 -8.32
CA GLU A 248 2.68 5.13 -8.47
C GLU A 248 4.17 5.12 -8.11
N TYR A 249 5.00 5.76 -8.93
CA TYR A 249 6.44 5.76 -8.84
C TYR A 249 7.03 7.17 -8.73
N ASN A 250 8.09 7.32 -7.92
CA ASN A 250 8.94 8.50 -7.77
C ASN A 250 8.25 9.85 -7.49
N GLY A 251 6.94 9.90 -7.28
CA GLY A 251 6.20 11.11 -6.90
C GLY A 251 5.95 12.09 -8.04
N ASP A 252 6.50 11.84 -9.22
CA ASP A 252 6.28 12.65 -10.44
C ASP A 252 4.97 12.29 -11.16
N GLY A 253 4.05 11.59 -10.49
CA GLY A 253 2.81 11.07 -11.08
C GLY A 253 3.07 10.04 -12.19
N TRP A 254 4.13 9.24 -12.05
CA TRP A 254 4.41 8.14 -12.98
C TRP A 254 3.68 6.89 -12.53
N PHE A 255 2.67 6.46 -13.30
CA PHE A 255 1.97 5.20 -13.03
C PHE A 255 2.54 4.07 -13.88
N GLY A 256 2.58 2.88 -13.31
CA GLY A 256 3.00 1.67 -14.01
C GLY A 256 2.22 0.45 -13.55
N VAL A 257 2.02 -0.49 -14.47
CA VAL A 257 1.51 -1.82 -14.16
C VAL A 257 2.61 -2.60 -13.47
N HIS A 258 2.27 -3.26 -12.37
CA HIS A 258 3.20 -4.10 -11.63
C HIS A 258 3.81 -5.20 -12.54
N PRO A 259 5.13 -5.48 -12.51
CA PRO A 259 5.75 -6.42 -13.45
C PRO A 259 5.13 -7.84 -13.43
N LEU A 260 4.84 -8.40 -12.25
CA LEU A 260 4.12 -9.68 -12.14
C LEU A 260 2.72 -9.68 -12.78
N VAL A 261 2.05 -8.53 -12.82
CA VAL A 261 0.74 -8.37 -13.49
C VAL A 261 0.94 -8.31 -15.00
N MET A 262 1.99 -7.65 -15.48
CA MET A 262 2.35 -7.68 -16.90
C MET A 262 2.60 -9.11 -17.38
N GLU A 263 3.24 -9.96 -16.57
CA GLU A 263 3.45 -11.38 -16.91
C GLU A 263 2.12 -12.15 -17.05
N ASN A 264 1.19 -11.94 -16.12
CA ASN A 264 -0.13 -12.58 -16.20
C ASN A 264 -0.91 -12.10 -17.43
N LEU A 265 -0.86 -10.80 -17.75
CA LEU A 265 -1.49 -10.26 -18.97
C LEU A 265 -0.89 -10.86 -20.25
N LYS A 266 0.43 -11.07 -20.28
CA LYS A 266 1.10 -11.76 -21.40
C LYS A 266 0.67 -13.22 -21.51
N ALA A 267 0.60 -13.94 -20.39
CA ALA A 267 0.12 -15.32 -20.37
C ALA A 267 -1.34 -15.45 -20.85
N LEU A 268 -2.16 -14.41 -20.65
CA LEU A 268 -3.53 -14.33 -21.16
C LEU A 268 -3.65 -13.80 -22.60
N GLY A 269 -2.54 -13.49 -23.27
CA GLY A 269 -2.55 -12.92 -24.62
C GLY A 269 -3.09 -11.48 -24.70
N ARG A 270 -3.23 -10.78 -23.57
CA ARG A 270 -3.72 -9.39 -23.49
C ARG A 270 -2.61 -8.35 -23.68
N LEU A 271 -1.35 -8.78 -23.55
CA LEU A 271 -0.15 -7.96 -23.71
C LEU A 271 0.91 -8.75 -24.49
N SER A 272 1.65 -8.07 -25.37
CA SER A 272 2.81 -8.63 -26.09
C SER A 272 4.12 -8.36 -25.34
#